data_AF-A0A5T6AIX3-F1
#
_entry.id   AF-A0A5T6AIX3-F1
#
_cell.length_a   1.000
_cell.length_b   1.000
_cell.length_c   1.000
_cell.angle_alpha   90.00
_cell.angle_beta   90.00
_cell.angle_gamma   90.00
#
_symmetry.space_group_name_H-M   'P 1'
#
loop_
_entity.id
_entity.type
_entity.pdbx_description
1 polymer ?
#
loop_
_entity_poly.entity_id
_entity_poly.type
_entity_poly.pdbx_seq_one_letter_code
_entity_poly.pdbx_strand_id
1 'polypeptide(L)' 'SPADLLDPETNVMVGAEVLSEAIQSSPNDLELGVGRYHAWEDEIRARNYGSRVLAIYRNLRDL' A
#
# COMPACT_ATOMS: atom_id res chain seq x y z
N SER A 1 -12.06 -13.27 12.32
CA SER A 1 -13.06 -13.37 11.24
C SER A 1 -12.95 -12.16 10.32
N PRO A 2 -13.57 -12.13 9.12
CA PRO A 2 -13.60 -10.90 8.31
C PRO A 2 -14.19 -9.68 9.03
N ALA A 3 -15.10 -9.90 9.99
CA ALA A 3 -15.70 -8.82 10.77
C ALA A 3 -14.70 -8.13 11.72
N ASP A 4 -13.60 -8.80 12.07
CA ASP A 4 -12.56 -8.23 12.94
C ASP A 4 -11.84 -7.05 12.26
N LEU A 5 -11.84 -7.01 10.92
CA LEU A 5 -11.29 -5.89 10.15
C LEU A 5 -12.15 -4.62 10.21
N LEU A 6 -13.32 -4.66 10.86
CA LEU A 6 -14.11 -3.47 11.17
C LEU A 6 -13.58 -2.72 12.39
N ASP A 7 -12.78 -3.39 13.23
CA ASP A 7 -12.01 -2.73 14.28
C ASP A 7 -10.86 -1.93 13.64
N PRO A 8 -10.75 -0.61 13.89
CA PRO A 8 -9.76 0.23 13.21
C PRO A 8 -8.31 -0.15 13.50
N GLU A 9 -8.00 -0.57 14.72
CA GLU A 9 -6.63 -0.96 15.11
C GLU A 9 -6.23 -2.24 14.37
N THR A 10 -7.10 -3.24 14.40
CA THR A 10 -6.94 -4.50 13.66
C THR A 10 -6.82 -4.24 12.16
N ASN A 11 -7.64 -3.35 11.60
CA ASN A 11 -7.63 -3.00 10.18
C ASN A 11 -6.28 -2.42 9.75
N VAL A 12 -5.77 -1.44 10.50
CA VAL A 12 -4.51 -0.76 10.17
C VAL A 12 -3.33 -1.71 10.31
N MET A 13 -3.30 -2.54 11.34
CA MET A 13 -2.23 -3.51 11.56
C MET A 13 -2.16 -4.55 10.42
N VAL A 14 -3.29 -5.17 10.08
CA VAL A 14 -3.35 -6.14 8.97
C VAL A 14 -3.01 -5.46 7.64
N GLY A 15 -3.54 -4.25 7.40
CA GLY A 15 -3.23 -3.48 6.19
C GLY A 15 -1.75 -3.16 6.06
N ALA A 16 -1.07 -2.83 7.17
CA ALA A 16 0.36 -2.55 7.19
C ALA A 16 1.22 -3.79 6.89
N GLU A 17 0.81 -4.97 7.38
CA GLU A 17 1.48 -6.24 7.08
C GLU A 17 1.38 -6.56 5.57
N VAL A 18 0.17 -6.50 5.00
CA VAL A 18 -0.05 -6.74 3.57
C VAL A 18 0.70 -5.71 2.71
N LEU A 19 0.73 -4.44 3.13
CA LEU A 19 1.50 -3.40 2.44
C LEU A 19 3.01 -3.69 2.50
N SER A 20 3.53 -4.15 3.63
CA SER A 20 4.93 -4.53 3.78
C SER A 20 5.30 -5.66 2.82
N GLU A 21 4.47 -6.69 2.70
CA GLU A 21 4.66 -7.79 1.74
C GLU A 21 4.65 -7.29 0.29
N ALA A 22 3.71 -6.40 -0.05
CA ALA A 22 3.63 -5.80 -1.37
C ALA A 22 4.89 -4.98 -1.72
N ILE A 23 5.40 -4.19 -0.77
CA ILE A 23 6.65 -3.44 -0.94
C ILE A 23 7.84 -4.39 -1.14
N GLN A 24 7.94 -5.44 -0.33
CA GLN A 24 9.03 -6.43 -0.42
C GLN A 24 9.01 -7.20 -1.75
N SER A 25 7.86 -7.32 -2.41
CA SER A 25 7.73 -7.97 -3.73
C SER A 25 8.41 -7.21 -4.88
N SER A 26 8.74 -5.93 -4.68
CA SER A 26 9.36 -5.05 -5.68
C SER A 26 10.60 -4.37 -5.11
N PRO A 27 11.66 -5.14 -4.82
CA PRO A 27 12.89 -4.56 -4.28
C PRO A 27 13.44 -3.51 -5.23
N ASN A 28 13.69 -2.31 -4.72
CA ASN A 28 14.16 -1.12 -5.45
C ASN A 28 13.10 -0.40 -6.31
N ASP A 29 11.83 -0.80 -6.29
CA ASP A 29 10.72 -0.08 -6.95
C ASP A 29 9.58 0.15 -5.95
N LEU A 30 9.74 1.18 -5.11
CA LEU A 30 8.77 1.50 -4.07
C LEU A 30 7.41 1.89 -4.64
N GLU A 31 7.37 2.54 -5.80
CA GLU A 31 6.10 2.92 -6.44
C GLU A 31 5.30 1.67 -6.84
N LEU A 32 5.96 0.73 -7.51
CA LEU A 32 5.34 -0.55 -7.86
C LEU A 32 4.95 -1.35 -6.61
N GLY A 33 5.83 -1.42 -5.62
CA GLY A 33 5.60 -2.14 -4.37
C GLY A 33 4.38 -1.62 -3.59
N VAL A 34 4.26 -0.30 -3.42
CA VAL A 34 3.05 0.32 -2.84
C VAL A 34 1.84 0.10 -3.73
N GLY A 35 2.01 0.18 -5.05
CA GLY A 35 0.95 -0.05 -6.03
C GLY A 35 0.32 -1.43 -5.97
N ARG A 36 1.14 -2.47 -5.73
CA ARG A 36 0.71 -3.87 -5.67
C ARG A 36 -0.22 -4.18 -4.50
N TYR A 37 -0.27 -3.33 -3.47
CA TYR A 37 -1.31 -3.39 -2.45
C TYR A 37 -2.73 -3.27 -3.04
N HIS A 38 -2.88 -2.47 -4.11
CA HIS A 38 -4.17 -2.26 -4.79
C HIS A 38 -4.39 -3.20 -5.98
N ALA A 39 -3.35 -3.45 -6.78
CA ALA A 39 -3.46 -4.23 -8.01
C ALA A 39 -2.18 -5.05 -8.23
N TRP A 40 -2.18 -6.31 -7.79
CA TRP A 40 -0.97 -7.15 -7.82
C TRP A 40 -0.50 -7.50 -9.24
N GLU A 41 -1.42 -7.92 -10.11
CA GLU A 41 -1.10 -8.44 -11.45
C GLU A 41 -1.15 -7.36 -12.55
N ASP A 42 -1.79 -6.22 -12.29
CA ASP A 42 -1.93 -5.11 -13.24
C ASP A 42 -0.95 -3.99 -12.88
N GLU A 43 0.23 -4.04 -13.48
CA GLU A 43 1.31 -3.09 -13.21
C GLU A 43 0.93 -1.63 -13.51
N ILE A 44 0.14 -1.38 -14.57
CA ILE A 44 -0.27 -0.02 -14.92
C ILE A 44 -1.17 0.55 -13.82
N ARG A 45 -2.14 -0.23 -13.35
CA ARG A 45 -3.00 0.18 -12.23
C ARG A 45 -2.24 0.30 -10.92
N ALA A 46 -1.29 -0.61 -10.67
CA ALA A 46 -0.42 -0.57 -9.51
C ALA A 46 0.34 0.77 -9.45
N ARG A 47 1.04 1.13 -10.53
CA ARG A 47 1.83 2.37 -10.61
C ARG A 47 0.97 3.62 -10.46
N ASN A 48 -0.21 3.64 -11.10
CA ASN A 48 -1.15 4.75 -10.94
C ASN A 48 -1.63 4.93 -9.49
N TYR A 49 -1.83 3.83 -8.76
CA TYR A 49 -2.18 3.87 -7.34
C TYR A 49 -0.98 4.28 -6.46
N GLY A 50 0.17 3.62 -6.65
CA GLY A 50 1.38 3.86 -5.88
C GLY A 50 1.88 5.30 -5.98
N SER A 51 1.89 5.88 -7.19
CA SER A 51 2.29 7.28 -7.40
C SER A 51 1.39 8.27 -6.63
N ARG A 52 0.07 8.04 -6.60
CA ARG A 52 -0.90 8.85 -5.83
C ARG A 52 -0.67 8.74 -4.32
N VAL A 53 -0.49 7.53 -3.80
CA VAL A 53 -0.21 7.30 -2.37
C VAL A 53 1.10 7.96 -1.96
N LEU A 54 2.17 7.81 -2.75
CA LEU A 54 3.45 8.43 -2.46
C LEU A 54 3.39 9.96 -2.54
N ALA A 55 2.56 10.54 -3.41
CA ALA A 55 2.30 11.98 -3.43
C ALA A 55 1.63 12.45 -2.13
N ILE A 56 0.61 11.74 -1.66
CA ILE A 56 -0.05 12.03 -0.37
C ILE A 56 0.95 11.91 0.79
N TYR A 57 1.73 10.83 0.84
CA TYR A 57 2.73 10.60 1.89
C TYR A 57 3.75 11.75 1.96
N ARG A 58 4.30 12.19 0.81
CA ARG A 58 5.21 13.33 0.77
C ARG A 58 4.56 14.60 1.31
N ASN A 59 3.34 14.91 0.86
CA ASN A 59 2.61 16.08 1.34
C ASN A 59 2.36 16.03 2.86
N LEU A 60 2.07 14.86 3.43
CA LEU A 60 1.85 14.70 4.87
C LEU A 60 3.14 14.80 5.69
N ARG A 61 4.27 14.35 5.14
CA ARG A 61 5.58 14.40 5.82
C ARG A 61 6.16 15.81 5.85
N ASP A 62 5.76 16.65 4.90
CA ASP A 62 6.20 18.04 4.79
C ASP A 62 5.27 19.03 5.54
N LEU A 63 4.23 18.54 6.23
CA LEU A 63 3.41 19.29 7.20
C LEU A 63 4.09 19.37 8.57
#